data_AF-A0A948ZNJ3-F1
#
_entry.id   AF-A0A948ZNJ3-F1
#
_cell.length_a   1.000
_cell.length_b   1.000
_cell.length_c   1.000
_cell.angle_alpha   90.00
_cell.angle_beta   90.00
_cell.angle_gamma   90.00
#
_symmetry.space_group_name_H-M   'P 1'
#
loop_
_entity.id
_entity.type
_entity.pdbx_description
1 polymer ?
#
loop_
_entity_poly.entity_id
_entity_poly.type
_entity_poly.pdbx_seq_one_letter_code
_entity_poly.pdbx_strand_id
1 'polypeptide(L)'
;MVDRAALAKIHIAKKELNLTDEAYRDMLHLHFQVSSAKDLKPQQVIVLLNKFRAKGWRPKTNVKNGRKGTGKSANFKEIVGPNARQKKYILALWNALGYDVAKLDARCKKQFNVERFEWLKDEHDLFVLVTDLRQRCLNAGIDPEPN
;
A
#
# COMPACT_ATOMS: atom_id res chain seq x y z
N MET A 1 -20.08 -12.97 -15.41
CA MET A 1 -21.11 -12.70 -14.39
C MET A 1 -20.73 -11.43 -13.64
N VAL A 2 -21.69 -10.54 -13.35
CA VAL A 2 -21.41 -9.30 -12.60
C VAL A 2 -21.19 -9.63 -11.13
N ASP A 3 -20.10 -9.10 -10.57
CA ASP A 3 -19.83 -9.24 -9.15
C ASP A 3 -20.87 -8.47 -8.30
N ARG A 4 -21.30 -9.04 -7.17
CA ARG A 4 -22.30 -8.41 -6.28
C ARG A 4 -21.83 -7.05 -5.76
N ALA A 5 -20.52 -6.86 -5.55
CA ALA A 5 -19.97 -5.58 -5.14
C ALA A 5 -20.05 -4.53 -6.25
N ALA A 6 -19.98 -4.95 -7.51
CA ALA A 6 -20.11 -4.06 -8.66
C ALA A 6 -21.56 -3.57 -8.81
N LEU A 7 -22.55 -4.45 -8.63
CA LEU A 7 -23.97 -4.07 -8.57
C LEU A 7 -24.24 -3.07 -7.44
N ALA A 8 -23.68 -3.30 -6.25
CA ALA A 8 -23.84 -2.38 -5.13
C ALA A 8 -23.31 -0.97 -5.44
N LYS A 9 -22.15 -0.86 -6.11
CA LYS A 9 -21.58 0.44 -6.54
C LYS A 9 -22.51 1.17 -7.51
N ILE A 10 -23.12 0.45 -8.45
CA ILE A 10 -24.06 1.03 -9.41
C ILE A 10 -25.29 1.60 -8.69
N HIS A 11 -25.87 0.87 -7.72
CA HIS A 11 -27.01 1.36 -6.95
C HIS A 11 -26.66 2.55 -6.05
N ILE A 12 -25.46 2.58 -5.46
CA ILE A 12 -24.96 3.74 -4.71
C ILE A 12 -24.81 4.94 -5.66
N ALA A 13 -24.22 4.75 -6.83
CA ALA A 13 -24.06 5.80 -7.83
C ALA A 13 -25.40 6.39 -8.28
N LYS A 14 -26.39 5.52 -8.54
CA LYS A 14 -27.76 5.94 -8.87
C LYS A 14 -28.35 6.84 -7.77
N LYS A 15 -28.20 6.44 -6.50
CA LYS A 15 -28.72 7.19 -5.34
C LYS A 15 -28.00 8.52 -5.16
N GLU A 16 -26.68 8.56 -5.30
CA GLU A 16 -25.89 9.79 -5.10
C GLU A 16 -26.05 10.79 -6.26
N LEU A 17 -26.34 10.31 -7.47
CA LEU A 17 -26.68 11.16 -8.61
C LEU A 17 -28.17 11.53 -8.67
N ASN A 18 -28.97 11.09 -7.69
CA ASN A 18 -30.41 11.30 -7.63
C ASN A 18 -31.14 10.93 -8.94
N LEU A 19 -30.70 9.84 -9.58
CA LEU A 19 -31.30 9.36 -10.84
C LEU A 19 -32.62 8.64 -10.55
N THR A 20 -33.69 9.03 -11.25
CA THR A 20 -34.96 8.30 -11.23
C THR A 20 -34.78 6.90 -11.84
N ASP A 21 -35.63 5.95 -11.42
CA ASP A 21 -35.60 4.58 -11.95
C ASP A 21 -35.77 4.54 -13.47
N GLU A 22 -36.60 5.42 -14.01
CA GLU A 22 -36.85 5.59 -15.45
C GLU A 22 -35.58 6.06 -16.17
N ALA A 23 -35.00 7.19 -15.75
CA ALA A 23 -33.78 7.73 -16.37
C ALA A 23 -32.59 6.76 -16.27
N TYR A 24 -32.52 5.98 -15.19
CA TYR A 24 -31.52 4.94 -15.02
C TYR A 24 -31.72 3.76 -15.98
N ARG A 25 -32.96 3.29 -16.18
CA ARG A 25 -33.29 2.23 -17.16
C ARG A 25 -33.04 2.72 -18.59
N ASP A 26 -33.44 3.93 -18.92
CA ASP A 26 -33.19 4.52 -20.25
C ASP A 26 -31.70 4.61 -20.54
N MET A 27 -30.88 4.98 -19.56
CA MET A 27 -29.43 5.01 -19.70
C MET A 27 -28.83 3.61 -19.95
N LEU A 28 -29.36 2.57 -19.30
CA LEU A 28 -28.95 1.18 -19.51
C LEU A 28 -29.35 0.68 -20.90
N HIS A 29 -30.58 0.95 -21.33
CA HIS A 29 -31.06 0.59 -22.65
C HIS A 29 -30.31 1.31 -23.76
N LEU A 30 -30.09 2.63 -23.63
CA LEU A 30 -29.42 3.44 -24.64
C LEU A 30 -27.95 3.06 -24.84
N HIS A 31 -27.21 2.79 -23.75
CA HIS A 31 -25.77 2.55 -23.83
C HIS A 31 -25.37 1.08 -23.91
N PHE A 32 -26.20 0.18 -23.40
CA PHE A 32 -25.84 -1.23 -23.24
C PHE A 32 -26.91 -2.19 -23.75
N GLN A 33 -28.08 -1.70 -24.19
CA GLN A 33 -29.22 -2.49 -24.65
C GLN A 33 -29.68 -3.54 -23.63
N VAL A 34 -29.50 -3.27 -22.34
CA VAL A 34 -29.90 -4.16 -21.25
C VAL A 34 -30.98 -3.52 -20.39
N SER A 35 -31.89 -4.35 -19.90
CA SER A 35 -32.99 -3.94 -19.01
C SER A 35 -32.57 -3.92 -17.53
N SER A 36 -31.48 -4.61 -17.18
CA SER A 36 -30.99 -4.73 -15.81
C SER A 36 -29.48 -4.63 -15.70
N ALA A 37 -29.02 -4.10 -14.56
CA ALA A 37 -27.60 -4.09 -14.22
C ALA A 37 -27.00 -5.50 -14.06
N LYS A 38 -27.85 -6.50 -13.82
CA LYS A 38 -27.44 -7.91 -13.68
C LYS A 38 -26.95 -8.50 -15.00
N ASP A 39 -27.45 -7.99 -16.12
CA ASP A 39 -27.13 -8.48 -17.47
C ASP A 39 -25.89 -7.80 -18.07
N LEU A 40 -25.29 -6.84 -17.36
CA LEU A 40 -24.07 -6.17 -17.79
C LEU A 40 -22.89 -7.15 -17.83
N LYS A 41 -21.97 -6.95 -18.78
CA LYS A 41 -20.65 -7.60 -18.75
C LYS A 41 -19.71 -6.81 -17.83
N PRO A 42 -18.70 -7.45 -17.22
CA PRO A 42 -17.74 -6.75 -16.34
C PRO A 42 -17.10 -5.51 -16.98
N GLN A 43 -16.79 -5.58 -18.28
CA GLN A 43 -16.28 -4.45 -19.06
C GLN A 43 -17.29 -3.30 -19.16
N GLN A 44 -18.57 -3.62 -19.41
CA GLN A 44 -19.65 -2.63 -19.50
C GLN A 44 -19.91 -1.95 -18.15
N VAL A 45 -19.74 -2.66 -17.03
CA VAL A 45 -19.83 -2.07 -15.69
C VAL A 45 -18.77 -1.00 -15.47
N ILE A 46 -17.53 -1.24 -15.92
CA ILE A 46 -16.45 -0.23 -15.81
C ILE A 46 -16.82 1.02 -16.61
N VAL A 47 -17.33 0.85 -17.84
CA VAL A 47 -17.79 1.96 -18.70
C VAL A 47 -18.93 2.74 -18.04
N LEU A 48 -19.91 2.05 -17.47
CA LEU A 48 -21.04 2.68 -16.77
C LEU A 48 -20.57 3.47 -15.53
N LEU A 49 -19.67 2.91 -14.72
CA LEU A 49 -19.10 3.60 -13.56
C LEU A 49 -18.29 4.83 -13.97
N ASN A 50 -17.58 4.78 -15.10
CA ASN A 50 -16.86 5.95 -15.64
C ASN A 50 -17.83 7.05 -16.11
N LYS A 51 -18.96 6.69 -16.74
CA LYS A 51 -20.02 7.65 -17.08
C LYS A 51 -20.62 8.30 -15.83
N PHE A 52 -20.82 7.54 -14.75
CA PHE A 52 -21.25 8.12 -13.48
C PHE A 52 -20.21 9.08 -12.91
N ARG A 53 -18.92 8.75 -12.99
CA ARG A 53 -17.83 9.65 -12.58
C ARG A 53 -17.83 10.96 -13.39
N ALA A 54 -18.03 10.88 -14.69
CA ALA A 54 -18.16 12.06 -15.55
C ALA A 54 -19.37 12.94 -15.18
N LYS A 55 -20.45 12.33 -14.68
CA LYS A 55 -21.64 13.03 -14.15
C LYS A 55 -21.47 13.57 -12.73
N GLY A 56 -20.29 13.45 -12.14
CA GLY A 56 -19.97 13.97 -10.80
C GLY A 56 -20.05 12.95 -9.68
N TRP A 57 -20.31 11.67 -9.97
CA TRP A 57 -20.29 10.63 -8.95
C TRP A 57 -18.85 10.33 -8.52
N ARG A 58 -18.58 10.49 -7.23
CA ARG A 58 -17.30 10.12 -6.63
C ARG A 58 -17.53 8.87 -5.80
N PRO A 59 -16.99 7.70 -6.19
CA PRO A 59 -17.16 6.50 -5.39
C PRO A 59 -16.61 6.76 -4.00
N LYS A 60 -17.48 6.73 -2.99
CA LYS A 60 -17.04 6.65 -1.60
C LYS A 60 -16.26 5.36 -1.49
N THR A 61 -14.93 5.46 -1.52
CA THR A 61 -14.06 4.41 -1.02
C THR A 61 -14.46 4.26 0.43
N ASN A 62 -15.31 3.28 0.70
CA ASN A 62 -15.50 2.78 2.03
C ASN A 62 -14.14 2.17 2.37
N VAL A 63 -13.22 3.01 2.84
CA VAL A 63 -12.00 2.59 3.53
C VAL A 63 -12.54 1.98 4.81
N LYS A 64 -13.10 0.76 4.69
CA LYS A 64 -13.27 -0.13 5.82
C LYS A 64 -11.89 -0.13 6.47
N ASN A 65 -11.83 0.33 7.72
CA ASN A 65 -10.63 0.30 8.55
C ASN A 65 -9.85 -1.00 8.29
N GLY A 66 -8.80 -0.90 7.48
CA GLY A 66 -8.20 -2.07 6.84
C GLY A 66 -7.31 -1.76 5.64
N ARG A 67 -6.63 -0.61 5.69
CA ARG A 67 -5.35 -0.24 5.05
C ARG A 67 -5.36 1.27 4.77
N LYS A 68 -5.12 2.05 5.83
CA LYS A 68 -4.48 3.35 5.68
C LYS A 68 -3.10 3.09 5.08
N GLY A 69 -2.98 3.19 3.77
CA GLY A 69 -1.70 3.32 3.07
C GLY A 69 -1.06 4.70 3.29
N THR A 70 -1.11 5.21 4.52
CA THR A 70 -0.45 6.44 5.00
C THR A 70 -0.06 6.35 6.48
N GLY A 71 0.00 5.15 7.05
CA GLY A 71 0.79 4.91 8.26
C GLY A 71 2.20 4.57 7.82
N LYS A 72 3.19 5.34 8.29
CA LYS A 72 4.64 5.03 8.33
C LYS A 72 4.92 3.61 7.82
N SER A 73 5.61 3.49 6.68
CA SER A 73 6.05 2.20 6.12
C SER A 73 6.39 1.22 7.24
N ALA A 74 6.09 -0.07 7.09
CA ALA A 74 6.57 -1.11 8.02
C ALA A 74 8.09 -1.02 8.31
N ASN A 75 8.81 -0.18 7.56
CA ASN A 75 10.21 0.17 7.67
C ASN A 75 10.54 1.44 8.50
N PHE A 76 9.58 2.18 9.07
CA PHE A 76 9.87 3.33 9.93
C PHE A 76 9.90 2.89 11.41
N LYS A 77 11.09 2.55 11.90
CA LYS A 77 11.37 2.51 13.34
C LYS A 77 11.88 3.89 13.75
N GLU A 78 11.15 4.55 14.65
CA GLU A 78 11.60 5.82 15.24
C GLU A 78 12.75 5.54 16.19
N ILE A 79 13.98 5.64 15.69
CA ILE A 79 15.15 5.48 16.54
C ILE A 79 15.36 6.78 17.32
N VAL A 80 14.97 6.78 18.60
CA VAL A 80 15.29 7.84 19.57
C VAL A 80 16.34 7.30 20.54
N GLY A 81 17.45 8.03 20.73
CA GLY A 81 18.51 7.64 21.67
C GLY A 81 19.93 7.77 21.11
N PRO A 82 20.96 7.29 21.85
CA PRO A 82 22.34 7.31 21.39
C PRO A 82 22.51 6.50 20.10
N ASN A 83 23.40 6.97 19.22
CA ASN A 83 23.72 6.34 17.92
C ASN A 83 22.54 6.23 16.94
N ALA A 84 21.54 7.11 17.08
CA ALA A 84 20.39 7.17 16.18
C ALA A 84 20.79 7.36 14.71
N ARG A 85 21.88 8.08 14.41
CA ARG A 85 22.37 8.27 13.04
C ARG A 85 22.82 6.96 12.40
N GLN A 86 23.65 6.18 13.10
CA GLN A 86 24.10 4.86 12.64
C GLN A 86 22.93 3.89 12.49
N LYS A 87 22.01 3.88 13.46
CA LYS A 87 20.83 3.01 13.41
C LYS A 87 19.89 3.34 12.25
N LYS A 88 19.70 4.63 11.94
CA LYS A 88 18.94 5.06 10.75
C LYS A 88 19.66 4.65 9.46
N TYR A 89 20.98 4.78 9.41
CA TYR A 89 21.77 4.38 8.25
C TYR A 89 21.68 2.86 7.99
N ILE A 90 21.77 2.05 9.04
CA ILE A 90 21.54 0.60 8.98
C ILE A 90 20.16 0.28 8.38
N LEU A 91 19.11 0.94 8.85
CA LEU A 91 17.75 0.74 8.32
C LEU A 91 17.65 1.13 6.84
N ALA A 92 18.35 2.19 6.42
CA ALA A 92 18.39 2.62 5.03
C ALA A 92 19.08 1.56 4.14
N LEU A 93 20.26 1.06 4.55
CA LEU A 93 20.96 -0.01 3.84
C LEU A 93 20.13 -1.28 3.77
N TRP A 94 19.49 -1.66 4.89
CA TRP A 94 18.61 -2.82 4.95
C TRP A 94 17.43 -2.73 3.98
N ASN A 95 16.81 -1.55 3.92
CA ASN A 95 15.70 -1.28 3.01
C ASN A 95 16.17 -1.21 1.54
N ALA A 96 17.37 -0.66 1.28
CA ALA A 96 17.96 -0.62 -0.06
C ALA A 96 18.19 -2.03 -0.62
N LEU A 97 18.57 -2.98 0.24
CA LEU A 97 18.68 -4.41 -0.11
C LEU A 97 17.32 -5.10 -0.33
N GLY A 98 16.20 -4.41 -0.14
CA GLY A 98 14.85 -4.96 -0.26
C GLY A 98 14.46 -5.92 0.87
N TYR A 99 15.17 -5.89 2.00
CA TYR A 99 14.88 -6.75 3.14
C TYR A 99 13.80 -6.15 4.04
N ASP A 100 12.93 -7.03 4.56
CA ASP A 100 11.89 -6.66 5.52
C ASP A 100 12.50 -6.29 6.88
N VAL A 101 12.15 -5.12 7.43
CA VAL A 101 12.64 -4.64 8.73
C VAL A 101 12.22 -5.55 9.89
N ALA A 102 11.16 -6.35 9.75
CA ALA A 102 10.81 -7.38 10.72
C ALA A 102 11.91 -8.45 10.87
N LYS A 103 12.69 -8.71 9.81
CA LYS A 103 13.80 -9.67 9.84
C LYS A 103 15.09 -9.09 10.43
N LEU A 104 15.17 -7.77 10.58
CA LEU A 104 16.33 -7.12 11.18
C LEU A 104 16.50 -7.52 12.66
N ASP A 105 15.40 -7.62 13.42
CA ASP A 105 15.44 -8.05 14.82
C ASP A 105 15.90 -9.51 14.94
N ALA A 106 15.40 -10.39 14.06
CA ALA A 106 15.85 -11.79 14.01
C ALA A 106 17.35 -11.91 13.68
N ARG A 107 17.87 -11.02 12.83
CA ARG A 107 19.31 -10.96 12.55
C ARG A 107 20.10 -10.48 13.76
N CYS A 108 19.64 -9.43 14.45
CA CYS A 108 20.29 -8.93 15.67
C CYS A 108 20.32 -10.00 16.77
N LYS A 109 19.24 -10.79 16.89
CA LYS A 109 19.18 -11.92 17.84
C LYS A 109 20.20 -13.02 17.48
N LYS A 110 20.39 -13.33 16.21
CA LYS A 110 21.36 -14.35 15.77
C LYS A 110 22.81 -13.90 15.88
N GLN A 111 23.10 -12.62 15.58
CA GLN A 111 24.47 -12.13 15.47
C GLN A 111 25.02 -11.56 16.79
N PHE A 112 24.17 -10.87 17.56
CA PHE A 112 24.58 -10.16 18.78
C PHE A 112 23.82 -10.63 20.04
N ASN A 113 22.96 -11.66 19.91
CA ASN A 113 22.06 -12.11 20.99
C ASN A 113 21.12 -11.02 21.52
N VAL A 114 20.82 -10.00 20.70
CA VAL A 114 19.92 -8.88 21.07
C VAL A 114 18.55 -9.08 20.43
N GLU A 115 17.50 -9.14 21.25
CA GLU A 115 16.15 -9.44 20.77
C GLU A 115 15.53 -8.35 19.89
N ARG A 116 15.92 -7.10 20.09
CA ARG A 116 15.42 -5.94 19.33
C ARG A 116 16.55 -5.04 18.91
N PHE A 117 16.56 -4.64 17.65
CA PHE A 117 17.56 -3.72 17.11
C PHE A 117 17.66 -2.39 17.87
N GLU A 118 16.54 -1.90 18.42
CA GLU A 118 16.51 -0.68 19.23
C GLU A 118 17.42 -0.77 20.46
N TRP A 119 17.54 -1.96 21.06
CA TRP A 119 18.30 -2.20 22.28
C TRP A 119 19.79 -2.37 22.05
N LEU A 120 20.24 -2.45 20.79
CA LEU A 120 21.65 -2.51 20.46
C LEU A 120 22.29 -1.15 20.78
N LYS A 121 23.03 -1.07 21.89
CA LYS A 121 23.71 0.16 22.33
C LYS A 121 25.20 0.16 21.99
N ASP A 122 25.78 -1.02 21.80
CA ASP A 122 27.20 -1.20 21.55
C ASP A 122 27.61 -0.62 20.19
N GLU A 123 28.58 0.28 20.20
CA GLU A 123 29.09 0.95 18.98
C GLU A 123 29.86 0.00 18.07
N HIS A 124 30.55 -1.00 18.65
CA HIS A 124 31.27 -1.99 17.88
C HIS A 124 30.30 -2.87 17.10
N ASP A 125 29.24 -3.36 17.74
CA ASP A 125 28.21 -4.17 17.08
C ASP A 125 27.49 -3.40 15.96
N LEU A 126 27.19 -2.12 16.21
CA LEU A 126 26.61 -1.23 15.19
C LEU A 126 27.57 -1.06 14.01
N PHE A 127 28.86 -0.84 14.26
CA PHE A 127 29.89 -0.69 13.22
C PHE A 127 30.06 -1.97 12.39
N VAL A 128 30.07 -3.14 13.03
CA VAL A 128 30.13 -4.45 12.35
C VAL A 128 28.93 -4.62 11.44
N LEU A 129 27.72 -4.27 11.90
CA LEU A 129 26.51 -4.39 11.09
C LEU A 129 26.49 -3.40 9.91
N VAL A 130 26.92 -2.15 10.12
CA VAL A 130 27.06 -1.16 9.03
C VAL A 130 28.03 -1.68 7.96
N THR A 131 29.19 -2.18 8.37
CA THR A 131 30.24 -2.65 7.45
C THR A 131 29.77 -3.83 6.61
N ASP A 132 29.13 -4.84 7.22
CA ASP A 132 28.55 -5.97 6.48
C ASP A 132 27.45 -5.52 5.50
N LEU A 133 26.52 -4.65 5.94
CA LEU A 133 25.43 -4.21 5.08
C LEU A 133 25.93 -3.36 3.92
N ARG A 134 26.93 -2.51 4.15
CA ARG A 134 27.60 -1.74 3.09
C ARG A 134 28.22 -2.68 2.06
N GLN A 135 28.94 -3.71 2.49
CA GLN A 135 29.55 -4.68 1.58
C GLN A 135 28.49 -5.43 0.76
N ARG A 136 27.36 -5.77 1.37
CA ARG A 136 26.22 -6.39 0.64
C ARG A 136 25.60 -5.45 -0.37
N CYS A 137 25.42 -4.18 -0.05
CA CYS A 137 24.94 -3.17 -1.00
C CYS A 137 25.88 -3.05 -2.19
N LEU A 138 27.21 -2.94 -1.93
CA LEU A 138 28.22 -2.90 -2.99
C LEU A 138 28.17 -4.15 -3.88
N ASN A 139 28.07 -5.35 -3.28
CA ASN A 139 27.96 -6.60 -4.02
C ASN A 139 26.65 -6.71 -4.82
N ALA A 140 25.59 -6.03 -4.37
CA ALA A 140 24.31 -5.94 -5.07
C ALA A 140 24.27 -4.81 -6.12
N GLY A 141 25.35 -4.03 -6.28
CA GLY A 141 25.41 -2.86 -7.17
C GLY A 141 24.59 -1.67 -6.69
N ILE A 142 24.22 -1.63 -5.40
CA ILE A 142 23.50 -0.54 -4.77
C ILE A 142 24.52 0.37 -4.09
N ASP A 143 24.60 1.63 -4.52
CA ASP A 143 25.46 2.62 -3.88
C ASP A 143 24.96 2.92 -2.45
N PRO A 144 25.73 2.58 -1.41
CA PRO A 144 25.32 2.77 -0.03
C PRO A 144 25.39 4.22 0.46
N GLU A 145 25.93 5.17 -0.33
CA GLU A 145 26.11 6.57 0.06
C GLU A 145 25.49 7.51 -1.00
N PRO A 146 24.23 7.97 -0.82
CA PRO A 146 23.77 9.14 -1.58
C PRO A 146 24.53 10.36 -1.05
N ASN A 147 25.33 10.96 -1.92
CA ASN A 147 26.04 12.23 -1.71
C ASN A 147 25.09 13.31 -1.16
#